data_AF-A0A9E6DPV9-F1
#
_entry.id   AF-A0A9E6DPV9-F1
#
_cell.length_a   1.000
_cell.length_b   1.000
_cell.length_c   1.000
_cell.angle_alpha   90.00
_cell.angle_beta   90.00
_cell.angle_gamma   90.00
#
_symmetry.space_group_name_H-M   'P 1'
#
loop_
_entity.id
_entity.type
_entity.pdbx_description
1 polymer ?
#
loop_
_entity_poly.entity_id
_entity_poly.type
_entity_poly.pdbx_seq_one_letter_code
_entity_poly.pdbx_strand_id
1 'polypeptide(L)'
;GYAPELFYPVPTSALQVERLYTWFDHLVTRRDVPGDVVEVGCYLGGTSALSWRLLQRTQQNRRYICVELPPAKWTVGLCCFAV
;
A
#
# COMPACT_ATOMS: atom_id res chain seq x y z
N GLY A 1 -1.70 21.59 5.95
CA GLY A 1 -2.50 20.88 6.97
C GLY A 1 -1.89 19.52 7.14
N TYR A 2 -1.36 19.23 8.32
CA TYR A 2 -0.75 17.95 8.65
C TYR A 2 -1.80 16.84 8.48
N ALA A 3 -1.54 15.88 7.60
CA ALA A 3 -2.23 14.60 7.69
C ALA A 3 -1.80 14.00 9.04
N PRO A 4 -2.73 13.67 9.95
CA PRO A 4 -2.34 13.01 11.19
C PRO A 4 -1.61 11.72 10.83
N GLU A 5 -0.48 11.45 11.48
CA GLU A 5 0.20 10.16 11.41
C GLU A 5 -0.73 9.11 12.03
N LEU A 6 -1.62 8.56 11.21
CA LEU A 6 -2.35 7.34 11.52
C LEU A 6 -1.32 6.20 11.48
N PHE A 7 -0.66 6.00 12.62
CA PHE A 7 0.07 4.77 12.87
C PHE A 7 -0.94 3.63 12.91
N TYR A 8 -0.83 2.71 11.96
CA TYR A 8 -1.53 1.43 11.99
C TYR A 8 -0.63 0.42 12.72
N PRO A 9 -0.69 0.28 14.05
CA PRO A 9 0.15 -0.68 14.77
C PRO A 9 -0.07 -2.09 14.23
N VAL A 10 -1.33 -2.41 13.91
CA VAL A 10 -1.73 -3.62 13.21
C VAL A 10 -2.54 -3.22 11.97
N PRO A 11 -1.92 -3.19 10.77
CA PRO A 11 -2.64 -2.87 9.55
C PRO A 11 -3.67 -3.95 9.24
N THR A 12 -4.92 -3.53 9.05
CA THR A 12 -6.04 -4.43 8.75
C THR A 12 -6.55 -4.11 7.36
N SER A 13 -6.58 -5.10 6.47
CA SER A 13 -7.17 -4.93 5.14
C SER A 13 -8.68 -5.16 5.19
N ALA A 14 -9.44 -4.36 4.43
CA ALA A 14 -10.86 -4.59 4.18
C ALA A 14 -11.09 -5.59 3.02
N LEU A 15 -10.04 -6.04 2.34
CA LEU A 15 -10.14 -7.06 1.31
C LEU A 15 -10.49 -8.42 1.91
N GLN A 16 -11.33 -9.17 1.20
CA GLN A 16 -11.52 -10.59 1.47
C GLN A 16 -10.18 -11.33 1.38
N VAL A 17 -10.03 -12.39 2.17
CA VAL A 17 -8.76 -13.13 2.32
C VAL A 17 -8.22 -13.61 0.98
N GLU A 18 -9.08 -14.12 0.11
CA GLU A 18 -8.72 -14.63 -1.22
C GLU A 18 -8.17 -13.51 -2.10
N ARG A 19 -8.83 -12.34 -2.09
CA ARG A 19 -8.41 -11.16 -2.86
C ARG A 19 -7.09 -10.60 -2.35
N LEU A 20 -6.91 -10.59 -1.03
CA LEU A 20 -5.67 -10.15 -0.40
C LEU A 20 -4.51 -11.10 -0.74
N TYR A 21 -4.76 -12.40 -0.75
CA TYR A 21 -3.78 -13.40 -1.17
C TYR A 21 -3.39 -13.22 -2.63
N THR A 22 -4.36 -13.13 -3.55
CA THR A 22 -4.11 -12.89 -4.97
C THR A 22 -3.34 -11.60 -5.21
N TRP A 23 -3.64 -10.54 -4.46
CA TRP A 23 -2.89 -9.28 -4.52
C TRP A 23 -1.41 -9.46 -4.14
N PHE A 24 -1.12 -10.15 -3.04
CA PHE A 24 0.26 -10.42 -2.62
C PHE A 24 1.01 -11.34 -3.58
N ASP A 25 0.34 -12.38 -4.09
CA ASP A 25 0.92 -13.27 -5.10
C ASP A 25 1.31 -12.48 -6.37
N HIS A 26 0.46 -11.55 -6.81
CA HIS A 26 0.78 -10.67 -7.94
C HIS A 26 2.00 -9.78 -7.69
N LEU A 27 2.15 -9.22 -6.49
CA LEU A 27 3.31 -8.42 -6.12
C LEU A 27 4.61 -9.25 -6.13
N VAL A 28 4.56 -10.47 -5.57
CA VAL A 28 5.73 -11.36 -5.48
C VAL A 28 6.11 -11.92 -6.85
N THR A 29 5.14 -12.35 -7.66
CA THR A 29 5.39 -12.92 -8.99
C THR A 29 5.93 -11.89 -9.98
N ARG A 30 5.62 -10.60 -9.80
CA ARG A 30 6.13 -9.48 -10.61
C ARG A 30 7.31 -8.75 -9.95
N ARG A 31 8.01 -9.43 -9.04
CA ARG A 31 9.13 -8.85 -8.31
C ARG A 31 10.24 -8.32 -9.25
N ASP A 32 10.45 -8.99 -10.38
CA ASP A 32 11.50 -8.67 -11.35
C ASP A 32 11.04 -7.67 -12.42
N VAL A 33 9.77 -7.26 -12.40
CA VAL A 33 9.25 -6.24 -13.33
C VAL A 33 9.67 -4.85 -12.83
N PRO A 34 10.40 -4.05 -13.65
CA PRO A 34 10.84 -2.72 -13.25
C PRO A 34 9.64 -1.78 -13.10
N GLY A 35 9.66 -0.99 -12.02
CA GLY A 35 8.63 0.01 -11.74
C GLY A 35 8.20 0.07 -10.27
N ASP A 36 7.49 1.15 -9.96
CA ASP A 36 6.87 1.40 -8.66
C ASP A 36 5.47 0.78 -8.60
N VAL A 37 4.98 0.54 -7.39
CA VAL A 37 3.61 0.04 -7.16
C VAL A 37 2.70 1.22 -6.83
N VAL A 38 1.56 1.29 -7.51
CA VAL A 38 0.52 2.28 -7.23
C VAL A 38 -0.77 1.56 -6.86
N GLU A 39 -1.28 1.82 -5.66
CA GLU A 39 -2.61 1.39 -5.22
C GLU A 39 -3.58 2.58 -5.33
N VAL A 40 -4.65 2.42 -6.09
CA VAL A 40 -5.72 3.43 -6.24
C VAL A 40 -6.95 2.94 -5.50
N GLY A 41 -7.47 3.76 -4.58
CA GLY A 41 -8.54 3.38 -3.66
C GLY A 41 -8.02 2.60 -2.45
N CYS A 42 -7.03 3.15 -1.75
CA CYS A 42 -6.43 2.49 -0.59
C CYS A 42 -7.31 2.54 0.68
N TYR A 43 -8.42 3.31 0.67
CA TYR A 43 -9.32 3.49 1.81
C TYR A 43 -8.54 3.93 3.07
N LEU A 44 -8.49 3.08 4.11
CA LEU A 44 -7.70 3.28 5.33
C LEU A 44 -6.26 2.79 5.21
N GLY A 45 -5.73 2.53 4.02
CA GLY A 45 -4.32 2.17 3.80
C GLY A 45 -3.85 0.83 4.39
N GLY A 46 -4.76 0.00 4.90
CA GLY A 46 -4.38 -1.26 5.55
C GLY A 46 -3.76 -2.28 4.60
N THR A 47 -4.32 -2.44 3.40
CA THR A 47 -3.74 -3.26 2.33
C THR A 47 -2.38 -2.70 1.91
N SER A 48 -2.27 -1.37 1.80
CA SER A 48 -1.04 -0.68 1.44
C SER A 48 0.08 -0.93 2.43
N ALA A 49 -0.20 -0.80 3.72
CA ALA A 49 0.77 -1.01 4.79
C ALA A 49 1.26 -2.46 4.82
N LEU A 50 0.37 -3.44 4.63
CA LEU A 50 0.75 -4.85 4.51
C LEU A 50 1.62 -5.10 3.27
N SER A 51 1.25 -4.50 2.14
CA SER A 51 1.99 -4.63 0.87
C SER A 51 3.39 -4.01 0.97
N TRP A 52 3.51 -2.84 1.60
CA TRP A 52 4.80 -2.21 1.88
C TRP A 52 5.69 -3.11 2.74
N ARG A 53 5.15 -3.66 3.84
CA ARG A 53 5.88 -4.61 4.69
C ARG A 53 6.33 -5.86 3.92
N LEU A 54 5.50 -6.38 3.03
CA LEU A 54 5.86 -7.50 2.15
C LEU A 54 7.05 -7.13 1.26
N LEU A 55 6.99 -5.99 0.57
CA LEU A 55 8.07 -5.52 -0.31
C LEU A 55 9.40 -5.35 0.43
N GLN A 56 9.36 -4.74 1.61
CA GLN A 56 10.53 -4.59 2.49
C GLN A 56 11.14 -5.95 2.87
N ARG A 57 10.31 -6.94 3.23
CA ARG A 57 10.76 -8.29 3.57
C ARG A 57 11.35 -9.05 2.38
N THR A 58 10.83 -8.81 1.18
CA THR A 58 11.36 -9.41 -0.06
C THR A 58 12.52 -8.60 -0.67
N GLN A 59 13.07 -7.62 0.06
CA GLN A 59 14.19 -6.77 -0.34
C GLN A 59 13.96 -6.03 -1.67
N GLN A 60 12.70 -5.68 -1.94
CA GLN A 60 12.33 -4.93 -3.13
C GLN A 60 12.49 -3.43 -2.87
N ASN A 61 13.52 -2.82 -3.45
CA ASN A 61 13.74 -1.38 -3.34
C ASN A 61 12.92 -0.58 -4.38
N ARG A 62 11.59 -0.68 -4.31
CA ARG A 62 10.64 0.05 -5.16
C ARG A 62 9.73 0.94 -4.32
N ARG A 63 9.21 2.03 -4.89
CA ARG A 63 8.27 2.89 -4.18
C ARG A 63 6.89 2.24 -4.17
N TYR A 64 6.16 2.47 -3.07
CA TYR A 64 4.75 2.12 -2.94
C TYR A 64 3.95 3.40 -2.76
N ILE A 65 3.06 3.69 -3.71
CA ILE A 65 2.30 4.95 -3.78
C ILE A 65 0.83 4.62 -3.55
N CYS A 66 0.20 5.33 -2.62
CA CYS A 66 -1.20 5.11 -2.26
C CYS A 66 -2.03 6.32 -2.64
N VAL A 67 -2.96 6.14 -3.56
CA VAL A 67 -3.82 7.22 -4.04
C VAL A 67 -5.22 6.95 -3.55
N GLU A 68 -5.70 7.78 -2.64
CA GLU A 68 -7.10 7.81 -2.23
C GLU A 68 -7.79 9.03 -2.81
N LEU A 69 -9.01 8.83 -3.30
CA LEU A 69 -9.89 9.91 -3.73
C LEU A 69 -10.80 10.26 -2.56
N PRO A 70 -10.52 11.32 -1.77
CA PRO A 70 -11.56 11.84 -0.91
C PRO A 70 -12.75 12.30 -1.77
N PRO A 71 -13.98 12.27 -1.26
CA PRO A 71 -15.20 12.61 -2.00
C PRO A 71 -15.24 14.06 -2.55
N ALA A 72 -14.20 14.87 -2.33
CA ALA A 72 -14.14 16.27 -2.76
C ALA A 72 -12.84 16.74 -3.44
N LYS A 73 -11.70 16.03 -3.41
CA LYS A 73 -10.41 16.48 -4.02
C LYS A 73 -9.48 15.31 -4.36
N TRP A 74 -8.51 15.49 -5.26
CA TRP A 74 -7.43 14.52 -5.46
C TRP A 74 -6.35 14.74 -4.40
N THR A 75 -6.13 13.79 -3.50
CA THR A 75 -5.00 13.82 -2.58
C THR A 75 -4.08 12.65 -2.91
N VAL A 76 -2.98 12.91 -3.61
CA VAL A 76 -1.93 11.91 -3.80
C VAL A 76 -1.15 11.82 -2.48
N GLY A 77 -1.36 10.75 -1.73
CA GLY A 77 -0.55 10.43 -0.57
C GLY A 77 0.66 9.62 -1.01
N LEU A 78 1.88 10.16 -0.90
CA LEU A 78 3.01 9.26 -0.81
C LEU A 78 2.88 8.57 0.55
N CYS A 79 2.56 7.28 0.57
CA CYS A 79 2.71 6.48 1.77
C CYS A 79 4.20 6.27 2.03
N CYS A 80 4.87 7.32 2.49
CA CYS A 80 6.13 7.20 3.23
C CYS A 80 5.79 6.57 4.58
N PHE A 81 5.62 5.25 4.60
CA PHE A 81 5.63 4.50 5.86
C PHE A 81 7.06 4.55 6.40
N ALA A 82 7.37 5.60 7.16
CA ALA A 82 8.59 5.69 7.95
C ALA A 82 8.46 4.72 9.12
N VAL A 83 9.37 3.73 9.09
CA VAL A 83 9.78 2.74 10.12
C VAL A 83 8.98 2.73 11.41
#